data_AF-A0A239RA13-F1
#
_entry.id   AF-A0A239RA13-F1
#
_cell.length_a   1.000
_cell.length_b   1.000
_cell.length_c   1.000
_cell.angle_alpha   90.00
_cell.angle_beta   90.00
_cell.angle_gamma   90.00
#
_symmetry.space_group_name_H-M   'P 1'
#
loop_
_entity.id
_entity.type
_entity.pdbx_description
1 polymer ?
#
loop_
_entity_poly.entity_id
_entity_poly.type
_entity_poly.pdbx_seq_one_letter_code
_entity_poly.pdbx_strand_id
1 'polypeptide(L)'
;MSVIKPYYLNQNGWTSDDYYGLHRYLHRLFLRYDKKKEEIQSMDISQMTDETKVLIYCILNYYSMNDLMQLDNLKSLANCTPLKKPLVLGNHSIKSVTVYNDMNVML
;
A
#
# COMPACT_ATOMS: atom_id res chain seq x y z
N MET A 1 21.73 -1.43 -13.98
CA MET A 1 20.48 -0.64 -14.03
C MET A 1 19.70 -0.95 -12.77
N SER A 2 19.47 0.02 -11.88
CA SER A 2 18.60 -0.22 -10.73
C SER A 2 17.18 -0.44 -11.22
N VAL A 3 16.63 -1.62 -10.94
CA VAL A 3 15.22 -1.94 -11.23
C VAL A 3 14.36 -1.05 -10.35
N ILE A 4 13.58 -0.15 -10.96
CA ILE A 4 12.63 0.70 -10.23
C ILE A 4 11.60 -0.20 -9.56
N LYS A 5 11.38 0.03 -8.25
CA LYS A 5 10.45 -0.76 -7.46
C LYS A 5 9.01 -0.47 -7.88
N PRO A 6 8.09 -1.46 -7.88
CA PRO A 6 6.72 -1.26 -8.33
C PRO A 6 5.97 -0.11 -7.66
N TYR A 7 6.26 0.16 -6.38
CA TYR A 7 5.66 1.22 -5.59
C TYR A 7 6.19 2.65 -5.89
N TYR A 8 7.18 2.78 -6.79
CA TYR A 8 7.66 4.08 -7.31
C TYR A 8 7.32 4.28 -8.79
N LEU A 9 6.61 3.35 -9.42
CA LEU A 9 6.25 3.49 -10.82
C LEU A 9 5.17 4.56 -10.99
N ASN A 10 5.21 5.26 -12.13
CA ASN A 10 4.11 6.14 -12.53
C ASN A 10 2.84 5.32 -12.78
N GLN A 11 1.75 5.72 -12.15
CA GLN A 11 0.47 5.00 -12.15
C GLN A 11 -0.57 5.58 -13.10
N ASN A 12 -0.18 6.53 -13.94
CA ASN A 12 -1.04 7.08 -14.97
C ASN A 12 -1.47 5.98 -15.95
N GLY A 13 -2.78 5.75 -16.04
CA GLY A 13 -3.36 4.74 -16.93
C GLY A 13 -3.34 3.32 -16.38
N TRP A 14 -2.98 3.11 -15.11
CA TRP A 14 -3.05 1.80 -14.48
C TRP A 14 -4.48 1.26 -14.42
N THR A 15 -4.59 -0.04 -14.64
CA THR A 15 -5.82 -0.82 -14.54
C THR A 15 -5.96 -1.45 -13.16
N SER A 16 -7.13 -2.02 -12.88
CA SER A 16 -7.34 -2.80 -11.65
C SER A 16 -6.33 -3.94 -11.49
N ASP A 17 -5.92 -4.59 -12.59
CA ASP A 17 -4.95 -5.68 -12.53
C ASP A 17 -3.55 -5.18 -12.14
N ASP A 18 -3.16 -3.99 -12.58
CA ASP A 18 -1.89 -3.36 -12.21
C ASP A 18 -1.86 -3.05 -10.70
N TYR A 19 -2.93 -2.45 -10.19
CA TYR A 19 -3.06 -2.16 -8.76
C TYR A 19 -3.17 -3.43 -7.91
N TYR A 20 -3.84 -4.48 -8.41
CA TYR A 20 -3.85 -5.78 -7.76
C TYR A 20 -2.46 -6.40 -7.70
N GLY A 21 -1.69 -6.28 -8.78
CA GLY A 21 -0.28 -6.69 -8.83
C GLY A 21 0.57 -5.95 -7.80
N LEU A 22 0.42 -4.62 -7.71
CA LEU A 22 1.09 -3.78 -6.71
C LEU A 22 0.69 -4.19 -5.28
N HIS A 23 -0.61 -4.37 -5.03
CA HIS A 23 -1.12 -4.79 -3.73
C HIS A 23 -0.50 -6.11 -3.29
N ARG A 24 -0.49 -7.14 -4.15
CA ARG A 24 0.16 -8.43 -3.86
C ARG A 24 1.67 -8.31 -3.66
N TYR A 25 2.31 -7.37 -4.34
CA TYR A 25 3.73 -7.11 -4.13
C TYR A 25 3.98 -6.52 -2.73
N LEU A 26 3.30 -5.43 -2.39
CA LEU A 26 3.40 -4.76 -1.08
C LEU A 26 3.05 -5.70 0.07
N HIS A 27 2.00 -6.48 -0.10
CA HIS A 27 1.55 -7.46 0.88
C HIS A 27 2.63 -8.50 1.20
N ARG A 28 3.36 -8.98 0.19
CA ARG A 28 4.50 -9.89 0.39
C ARG A 28 5.72 -9.18 0.98
N LEU A 29 5.91 -7.90 0.66
CA LEU A 29 7.00 -7.09 1.20
C LEU A 29 6.86 -6.96 2.72
N PHE A 30 5.72 -6.51 3.21
CA PHE A 30 5.48 -6.27 4.64
C PHE A 30 5.33 -7.56 5.45
N LEU A 31 4.68 -8.61 4.94
CA LEU A 31 4.62 -9.90 5.64
C LEU A 31 5.98 -10.60 5.75
N ARG A 32 6.96 -10.23 4.93
CA ARG A 32 8.33 -10.75 5.00
C ARG A 32 9.30 -9.71 5.55
N TYR A 33 8.83 -8.86 6.47
CA TYR A 33 9.61 -7.75 7.04
C TYR A 33 11.01 -8.19 7.49
N ASP A 34 11.16 -9.32 8.19
CA ASP A 34 12.48 -9.80 8.64
C ASP A 34 13.50 -9.97 7.52
N LYS A 35 13.04 -10.33 6.31
CA LYS A 35 13.89 -10.53 5.12
C LYS A 35 13.96 -9.29 4.22
N LYS A 36 13.15 -8.27 4.50
CA LYS A 36 12.93 -7.09 3.66
C LYS A 36 13.11 -5.78 4.44
N LYS A 37 13.67 -5.85 5.64
CA LYS A 37 13.84 -4.73 6.55
C LYS A 37 14.58 -3.55 5.92
N GLU A 38 15.71 -3.79 5.28
CA GLU A 38 16.49 -2.73 4.60
C GLU A 38 15.66 -2.03 3.51
N GLU A 39 14.90 -2.79 2.73
CA GLU A 39 14.03 -2.22 1.70
C GLU A 39 12.92 -1.37 2.32
N ILE A 40 12.26 -1.87 3.37
CA ILE A 40 11.18 -1.14 4.05
C ILE A 40 11.69 0.11 4.75
N GLN A 41 12.86 0.07 5.38
CA GLN A 41 13.49 1.21 6.05
C GLN A 41 14.01 2.28 5.09
N SER A 42 14.32 1.91 3.84
CA SER A 42 14.75 2.84 2.80
C SER A 42 13.61 3.36 1.92
N MET A 43 12.36 3.00 2.20
CA MET A 43 11.20 3.53 1.48
C MET A 43 11.05 5.03 1.73
N ASP A 44 10.96 5.81 0.66
CA ASP A 44 10.63 7.23 0.68
C ASP A 44 9.17 7.42 0.23
N ILE A 45 8.27 7.52 1.21
CA ILE A 45 6.83 7.65 0.98
C ILE A 45 6.48 8.93 0.19
N SER A 46 7.34 9.96 0.21
CA SER A 46 7.07 11.22 -0.50
C SER A 46 7.07 11.07 -2.03
N GLN A 47 7.76 10.05 -2.56
CA GLN A 47 7.84 9.76 -3.99
C GLN A 47 6.71 8.85 -4.48
N MET A 48 5.85 8.38 -3.58
CA MET A 48 4.77 7.46 -3.92
C MET A 48 3.47 8.21 -4.25
N THR A 49 2.67 7.61 -5.11
CA THR A 49 1.29 8.06 -5.38
C THR A 49 0.40 7.86 -4.16
N ASP A 50 -0.73 8.55 -4.12
CA ASP A 50 -1.68 8.44 -3.01
C ASP A 50 -2.29 7.03 -2.95
N GLU A 51 -2.55 6.40 -4.10
CA GLU A 51 -3.01 5.02 -4.20
C GLU A 51 -2.03 4.06 -3.53
N THR A 52 -0.72 4.22 -3.78
CA THR A 52 0.32 3.38 -3.16
C THR A 52 0.35 3.57 -1.65
N LYS A 53 0.33 4.83 -1.19
CA LYS A 53 0.33 5.16 0.25
C LYS A 53 -0.87 4.54 0.96
N VAL A 54 -2.05 4.64 0.34
CA VAL A 54 -3.28 4.05 0.86
C VAL A 54 -3.19 2.53 0.90
N LEU A 55 -2.67 1.88 -0.14
CA LEU A 55 -2.47 0.42 -0.12
C LEU A 55 -1.53 -0.02 1.00
N ILE A 56 -0.42 0.69 1.21
CA ILE A 56 0.51 0.40 2.32
C ILE A 56 -0.21 0.56 3.66
N TYR A 57 -0.90 1.70 3.87
CA TYR A 57 -1.65 1.95 5.08
C TYR A 57 -2.68 0.85 5.37
N CYS A 58 -3.46 0.45 4.36
CA CYS A 58 -4.44 -0.62 4.49
C CYS A 58 -3.80 -1.95 4.86
N ILE A 59 -2.67 -2.33 4.25
CA ILE A 59 -1.95 -3.57 4.58
C ILE A 59 -1.46 -3.55 6.04
N LEU A 60 -0.80 -2.47 6.45
CA LEU A 60 -0.23 -2.37 7.79
C LEU A 60 -1.32 -2.41 8.88
N ASN A 61 -2.42 -1.68 8.68
CA ASN A 61 -3.53 -1.67 9.64
C ASN A 61 -4.30 -3.00 9.65
N TYR A 62 -4.54 -3.61 8.48
CA TYR A 62 -5.24 -4.89 8.38
C TYR A 62 -4.51 -6.01 9.15
N TYR A 63 -3.18 -6.00 9.15
CA TYR A 63 -2.36 -6.95 9.89
C TYR A 63 -1.89 -6.45 11.27
N SER A 64 -2.40 -5.31 11.74
CA SER A 64 -2.00 -4.70 13.03
C SER A 64 -0.48 -4.51 13.19
N MET A 65 0.22 -4.17 12.12
CA MET A 65 1.67 -3.96 12.08
C MET A 65 2.07 -2.58 12.61
N ASN A 66 1.64 -2.26 13.83
CA ASN A 66 1.79 -0.93 14.43
C ASN A 66 3.26 -0.51 14.57
N ASP A 67 4.17 -1.45 14.82
CA ASP A 67 5.60 -1.17 14.95
C ASP A 67 6.20 -0.60 13.65
N LEU A 68 5.72 -1.05 12.49
CA LEU A 68 6.16 -0.51 11.21
C LEU A 68 5.65 0.91 10.97
N MET A 69 4.46 1.24 11.47
CA MET A 69 3.91 2.59 11.42
C MET A 69 4.69 3.58 12.31
N GLN A 70 5.49 3.10 13.27
CA GLN A 70 6.37 3.94 14.09
C GLN A 70 7.71 4.28 13.42
N LEU A 71 8.04 3.63 12.29
CA LEU A 71 9.27 3.95 11.56
C LEU A 71 9.21 5.37 11.00
N ASP A 72 10.29 6.13 11.12
CA ASP A 72 10.34 7.55 10.74
C ASP A 72 9.96 7.80 9.27
N ASN A 73 10.26 6.85 8.39
CA ASN A 73 9.94 6.93 6.98
C ASN A 73 8.50 6.55 6.65
N LEU A 74 7.81 5.82 7.54
CA LEU A 74 6.43 5.35 7.36
C LEU A 74 5.41 6.10 8.23
N LYS A 75 5.83 6.80 9.27
CA LYS A 75 4.94 7.48 10.22
C LYS A 75 3.97 8.47 9.57
N SER A 76 4.35 9.05 8.43
CA SER A 76 3.49 9.96 7.66
C SER A 76 2.23 9.28 7.11
N LEU A 77 2.25 7.95 6.95
CA LEU A 77 1.08 7.16 6.54
C LEU A 77 -0.04 7.20 7.59
N ALA A 78 0.24 7.54 8.85
CA ALA A 78 -0.79 7.73 9.86
C ALA A 78 -1.76 8.87 9.50
N ASN A 79 -1.34 9.78 8.61
CA ASN A 79 -2.15 10.88 8.09
C ASN A 79 -2.78 10.57 6.71
N CYS A 80 -2.71 9.33 6.24
CA CYS A 80 -3.37 8.93 5.00
C CYS A 80 -4.88 9.19 5.10
N THR A 81 -5.45 9.73 4.03
CA THR A 81 -6.88 9.97 3.90
C THR A 81 -7.48 9.08 2.82
N PRO A 82 -8.79 8.77 2.89
CA PRO A 82 -9.44 7.96 1.87
C PRO A 82 -9.28 8.54 0.46
N LEU A 83 -9.15 7.65 -0.53
CA LEU A 83 -9.01 8.07 -1.92
C LEU A 83 -10.27 8.78 -2.41
N LYS A 84 -10.09 9.84 -3.22
CA LYS A 84 -11.21 10.59 -3.82
C LYS A 84 -12.05 9.74 -4.78
N LYS A 85 -11.41 8.78 -5.46
CA LYS A 85 -12.06 7.83 -6.37
C LYS A 85 -11.79 6.42 -5.85
N PRO A 86 -12.76 5.49 -5.96
CA PRO A 86 -12.56 4.12 -5.54
C PRO A 86 -11.41 3.45 -6.28
N LEU A 87 -10.49 2.84 -5.53
CA LEU A 87 -9.44 2.00 -6.08
C LEU A 87 -9.91 0.54 -6.12
N VAL A 88 -10.20 0.03 -7.31
CA VAL A 88 -10.69 -1.34 -7.49
C VAL A 88 -9.53 -2.28 -7.75
N LEU A 89 -9.28 -3.21 -6.82
CA LEU A 89 -8.26 -4.26 -6.89
C LEU A 89 -8.82 -5.58 -7.41
N GLY A 90 -10.13 -5.77 -7.39
CA GLY A 90 -10.78 -7.00 -7.82
C GLY A 90 -12.30 -6.87 -7.85
N ASN A 91 -12.96 -7.93 -8.32
CA ASN A 91 -14.42 -8.05 -8.37
C ASN A 91 -14.99 -8.82 -7.16
N HIS A 92 -14.24 -8.87 -6.05
CA HIS A 92 -14.64 -9.67 -4.91
C HIS A 92 -15.30 -8.79 -3.88
N SER A 93 -16.63 -8.71 -3.95
CA SER A 93 -17.49 -8.11 -2.93
C SER A 93 -17.12 -8.55 -1.51
N ILE A 94 -16.17 -7.88 -0.86
CA ILE A 94 -15.83 -8.08 0.54
C ILE A 94 -16.89 -7.33 1.33
N LYS A 95 -17.87 -8.09 1.81
CA LYS A 95 -19.02 -7.60 2.58
C LYS A 95 -18.69 -7.16 4.02
N SER A 96 -17.42 -7.15 4.43
CA SER A 96 -17.01 -6.74 5.78
C SER A 96 -16.44 -5.32 5.79
N VAL A 97 -16.84 -4.51 6.77
CA VAL A 97 -16.16 -3.26 7.12
C VAL A 97 -14.69 -3.58 7.40
N THR A 98 -13.80 -3.05 6.58
CA THR A 98 -12.34 -3.22 6.71
C THR A 98 -11.69 -1.88 6.44
N VAL A 99 -10.47 -1.68 6.93
CA VAL A 99 -9.67 -0.48 6.64
C VAL A 99 -9.57 -0.17 5.14
N TYR A 100 -9.67 -1.19 4.27
CA TYR A 100 -9.72 -1.01 2.82
C TYR A 100 -10.97 -0.22 2.39
N ASN A 101 -12.15 -0.61 2.88
CA ASN A 101 -13.40 0.09 2.56
C ASN A 101 -13.38 1.53 3.10
N ASP A 102 -12.86 1.73 4.31
CA ASP A 102 -12.74 3.07 4.92
C ASP A 102 -11.85 4.00 4.08
N MET A 103 -10.84 3.43 3.41
CA MET A 103 -9.91 4.16 2.56
C MET A 103 -10.32 4.21 1.07
N ASN A 104 -11.55 3.79 0.76
CA ASN A 104 -12.12 3.73 -0.59
C ASN A 104 -11.35 2.78 -1.54
N VAL A 105 -10.92 1.62 -1.00
CA VAL A 105 -10.30 0.52 -1.76
C VAL A 105 -11.25 -0.66 -1.79
N MET A 106 -11.57 -1.14 -2.99
CA MET A 106 -12.47 -2.27 -3.23
C MET A 106 -11.64 -3.50 -3.62
N LEU A 107 -11.74 -4.56 -2.82
CA LEU A 107 -11.05 -5.83 -3.03
C LEU A 107 -11.80 -6.75 -4.01
#